data_AF-A0A934CWL7-F1
#
_entry.id   AF-A0A934CWL7-F1
#
_cell.length_a   1.000
_cell.length_b   1.000
_cell.length_c   1.000
_cell.angle_alpha   90.00
_cell.angle_beta   90.00
_cell.angle_gamma   90.00
#
_symmetry.space_group_name_H-M   'P 1'
#
loop_
_entity.id
_entity.type
_entity.pdbx_description
1 polymer ?
#
loop_
_entity_poly.entity_id
_entity_poly.type
_entity_poly.pdbx_seq_one_letter_code
_entity_poly.pdbx_strand_id
1 'polypeptide(L)'
;MTAPTHIAFSLSTALLFGTEGSTVLGLAASGALLPDIDHPQSAIGRVFFFFSIPLNKYFGHRGFIHSVILWLPLTILGSFFFKPMLYLGMGALSHCLLDCLNISGVALLKPVTEKIFVLASQRYRIGTGSRQEFILMMALGFVGWGGGYIGSQGGIRTMLQAFMGNYQMAVDRYKREGTKQCYFEGKLRLADGNIKEGSWLVIGTEGSGPFTPVAVYDSKENKIIHIPDQAEFLKAKIKVTEKDWRTLKLSGPSQLTKGSVYFKPGNKWLIAKEGEHVFGFVQYEGDITLKPSTL
;
A
#
# COMPACT_ATOMS: atom_id res chain seq x y z
N MET A 1 12.62 24.78 -11.24
CA MET A 1 11.33 25.25 -11.79
C MET A 1 10.82 26.38 -10.91
N THR A 2 9.57 26.81 -11.04
CA THR A 2 8.93 27.76 -10.09
C THR A 2 8.42 27.03 -8.84
N ALA A 3 8.28 27.77 -7.74
CA ALA A 3 7.79 27.23 -6.47
C ALA A 3 6.45 26.47 -6.55
N PRO A 4 5.42 26.95 -7.29
CA PRO A 4 4.17 26.19 -7.45
C PRO A 4 4.37 24.80 -8.09
N THR A 5 5.28 24.69 -9.06
CA THR A 5 5.57 23.40 -9.73
C THR A 5 6.23 22.41 -8.77
N HIS A 6 7.13 22.88 -7.91
CA HIS A 6 7.75 22.05 -6.87
C HIS A 6 6.73 21.60 -5.82
N ILE A 7 5.85 22.50 -5.37
CA ILE A 7 4.74 22.14 -4.47
C ILE A 7 3.82 21.11 -5.12
N ALA A 8 3.42 21.31 -6.37
CA ALA A 8 2.55 20.37 -7.09
C ALA A 8 3.20 18.99 -7.22
N PHE A 9 4.51 18.91 -7.50
CA PHE A 9 5.22 17.64 -7.56
C PHE A 9 5.28 16.95 -6.20
N SER A 10 5.58 17.69 -5.12
CA SER A 10 5.61 17.13 -3.77
C SER A 10 4.25 16.64 -3.29
N LEU A 11 3.18 17.40 -3.54
CA LEU A 11 1.83 17.00 -3.15
C LEU A 11 1.34 15.80 -3.97
N SER A 12 1.55 15.80 -5.29
CA SER A 12 1.15 14.69 -6.15
C SER A 12 1.86 13.39 -5.77
N THR A 13 3.16 13.44 -5.49
CA THR A 13 3.90 12.28 -4.99
C THR A 13 3.40 11.84 -3.62
N ALA A 14 3.24 12.74 -2.66
CA ALA A 14 2.71 12.40 -1.33
C ALA A 14 1.36 11.69 -1.40
N LEU A 15 0.42 12.22 -2.19
CA LEU A 15 -0.93 11.65 -2.37
C LEU A 15 -0.89 10.28 -3.06
N LEU A 16 -0.08 10.11 -4.12
CA LEU A 16 0.09 8.81 -4.78
C LEU A 16 0.58 7.71 -3.83
N PHE A 17 1.43 8.07 -2.86
CA PHE A 17 1.93 7.15 -1.84
C PHE A 17 0.97 6.97 -0.66
N GLY A 18 -0.25 7.52 -0.72
CA GLY A 18 -1.27 7.39 0.31
C GLY A 18 -1.02 8.24 1.54
N THR A 19 -0.27 9.33 1.40
CA THR A 19 -0.09 10.30 2.49
C THR A 19 -1.32 11.17 2.59
N GLU A 20 -1.98 11.14 3.75
CA GLU A 20 -3.19 11.90 4.04
C GLU A 20 -2.97 12.87 5.20
N GLY A 21 -3.85 13.88 5.28
CA GLY A 21 -3.85 14.89 6.34
C GLY A 21 -3.21 16.22 5.92
N SER A 22 -3.93 17.31 6.19
CA SER A 22 -3.54 18.67 5.79
C SER A 22 -2.19 19.10 6.35
N THR A 23 -1.90 18.78 7.62
CA THR A 23 -0.62 19.11 8.27
C THR A 23 0.55 18.41 7.58
N VAL A 24 0.39 17.12 7.26
CA VAL A 24 1.44 16.31 6.64
C VAL A 24 1.72 16.78 5.22
N LEU A 25 0.66 17.02 4.45
CA LEU A 25 0.75 17.59 3.09
C LEU A 25 1.36 18.99 3.10
N GLY A 26 1.01 19.82 4.09
CA GLY A 26 1.59 21.14 4.30
C GLY A 26 3.09 21.09 4.60
N LEU A 27 3.53 20.12 5.40
CA LEU A 27 4.95 19.88 5.66
C LEU A 27 5.69 19.42 4.41
N ALA A 28 5.13 18.50 3.62
CA ALA A 28 5.73 18.07 2.36
C ALA A 28 5.87 19.24 1.37
N ALA A 29 4.80 20.03 1.19
CA ALA A 29 4.82 21.24 0.36
C ALA A 29 5.85 22.27 0.84
N SER A 30 5.97 22.47 2.16
CA SER A 30 6.98 23.36 2.73
C SER A 30 8.40 22.85 2.48
N GLY A 31 8.59 21.54 2.64
CA GLY A 31 9.86 20.85 2.36
C GLY A 31 10.30 21.02 0.92
N ALA A 32 9.35 20.99 -0.02
CA ALA A 32 9.59 21.21 -1.44
C ALA A 32 10.11 22.61 -1.78
N LEU A 33 10.04 23.56 -0.86
CA LEU A 33 10.61 24.90 -1.04
C LEU A 33 11.99 25.04 -0.40
N LEU A 34 12.33 24.18 0.57
CA LEU A 34 13.55 24.32 1.37
C LEU A 34 14.84 24.36 0.55
N PRO A 35 15.03 23.55 -0.51
CA PRO A 35 16.28 23.61 -1.27
C PRO A 35 16.57 24.99 -1.88
N ASP A 36 15.54 25.70 -2.30
CA ASP A 36 15.67 27.03 -2.90
C ASP A 36 15.96 28.15 -1.88
N ILE A 37 16.16 27.82 -0.60
CA ILE A 37 16.61 28.79 0.42
C ILE A 37 17.99 29.37 0.09
N ASP A 38 18.75 28.71 -0.78
CA ASP A 38 20.06 29.17 -1.27
C ASP A 38 19.96 30.25 -2.37
N HIS A 39 18.76 30.59 -2.85
CA HIS A 39 18.58 31.51 -3.97
C HIS A 39 17.88 32.80 -3.53
N PRO A 40 18.57 33.96 -3.45
CA PRO A 40 18.01 35.20 -2.90
C PRO A 40 16.76 35.72 -3.61
N GLN A 41 16.52 35.31 -4.86
CA GLN A 41 15.33 35.70 -5.62
C GLN A 41 14.20 34.65 -5.57
N SER A 42 14.40 33.49 -4.94
CA SER A 42 13.33 32.50 -4.77
C SER A 42 12.28 32.96 -3.76
N ALA A 43 11.12 32.30 -3.74
CA ALA A 43 10.05 32.65 -2.80
C ALA A 43 10.51 32.58 -1.33
N ILE A 44 11.20 31.50 -0.96
CA ILE A 44 11.72 31.31 0.40
C ILE A 44 13.02 32.10 0.64
N GLY A 45 13.90 32.20 -0.35
CA GLY A 45 15.17 32.91 -0.20
C GLY A 45 14.99 34.42 0.00
N ARG A 46 13.96 35.02 -0.59
CA ARG A 46 13.61 36.44 -0.32
C ARG A 46 13.20 36.67 1.14
N VAL A 47 12.49 35.72 1.73
CA VAL A 47 12.05 35.81 3.14
C VAL A 47 13.25 35.58 4.07
N PHE A 48 14.05 34.56 3.78
CA PHE A 48 15.23 34.19 4.57
C PHE A 48 16.53 34.72 3.96
N PHE A 49 16.55 36.00 3.57
CA PHE A 49 17.67 36.58 2.83
C PHE A 49 19.00 36.50 3.59
N PHE A 50 18.93 36.54 4.92
CA PHE A 50 20.07 36.36 5.82
C PHE A 50 20.78 35.02 5.64
N PHE A 51 20.04 33.98 5.24
CA PHE A 51 20.59 32.67 4.91
C PHE A 51 20.86 32.54 3.41
N SER A 52 19.97 33.05 2.56
CA SER A 52 20.09 32.84 1.12
C SER A 52 21.33 33.50 0.53
N ILE A 53 21.66 34.73 0.95
CA ILE A 53 22.82 35.47 0.42
C ILE A 53 24.14 34.75 0.74
N PRO A 54 24.45 34.38 2.00
CA PRO A 54 25.69 33.66 2.28
C PRO A 54 25.70 32.27 1.64
N LEU A 55 24.59 31.52 1.68
CA LEU A 55 24.53 30.20 1.06
C LEU A 55 24.80 30.27 -0.45
N ASN A 56 24.19 31.22 -1.16
CA ASN A 56 24.43 31.45 -2.57
C ASN A 56 25.90 31.78 -2.85
N LYS A 57 26.51 32.63 -2.01
CA LYS A 57 27.91 33.05 -2.16
C LYS A 57 28.89 31.88 -1.98
N TYR A 58 28.64 30.99 -1.02
CA TYR A 58 29.56 29.87 -0.72
C TYR A 58 29.31 28.63 -1.57
N PHE A 59 28.05 28.25 -1.80
CA PHE A 59 27.69 26.99 -2.45
C PHE A 59 27.13 27.16 -3.87
N GLY A 60 26.82 28.39 -4.28
CA GLY A 60 26.04 28.65 -5.50
C GLY A 60 24.59 28.17 -5.36
N HIS A 61 23.78 28.44 -6.40
CA HIS A 61 22.46 27.84 -6.52
C HIS A 61 22.55 26.47 -7.21
N ARG A 62 21.72 25.49 -6.82
CA ARG A 62 21.70 24.11 -7.39
C ARG A 62 22.95 23.29 -7.13
N GLY A 63 23.71 23.71 -6.11
CA GLY A 63 24.89 23.04 -5.61
C GLY A 63 24.57 22.08 -4.47
N PHE A 64 25.24 22.27 -3.32
CA PHE A 64 25.14 21.36 -2.18
C PHE A 64 23.71 21.29 -1.58
N ILE A 65 22.98 22.40 -1.55
CA ILE A 65 21.62 22.44 -0.97
C ILE A 65 20.59 21.68 -1.83
N HIS A 66 20.86 21.44 -3.11
CA HIS A 66 20.03 20.61 -4.01
C HIS A 66 20.56 19.16 -4.13
N SER A 67 21.38 18.72 -3.17
CA SER A 67 21.94 17.38 -3.14
C SER A 67 21.05 16.40 -2.37
N VAL A 68 20.85 15.22 -2.94
CA VAL A 68 20.20 14.10 -2.23
C VAL A 68 21.03 13.65 -1.02
N ILE A 69 22.35 13.86 -1.05
CA ILE A 69 23.25 13.51 0.06
C ILE A 69 22.93 14.34 1.31
N LEU A 70 22.43 15.57 1.15
CA LEU A 70 21.97 16.39 2.27
C LEU A 70 20.61 15.90 2.79
N TRP A 71 19.64 15.71 1.91
CA TRP A 71 18.25 15.49 2.31
C TRP A 71 17.91 14.05 2.65
N LEU A 72 18.60 13.06 2.08
CA LEU A 72 18.32 11.64 2.32
C LEU A 72 18.58 11.23 3.78
N PRO A 73 19.74 11.55 4.41
CA PRO A 73 19.96 11.25 5.82
C PRO A 73 18.93 11.93 6.72
N LEU A 74 18.59 13.19 6.48
CA LEU A 74 17.57 13.92 7.25
C LEU A 74 16.20 13.25 7.14
N THR A 75 15.83 12.80 5.95
CA THR A 75 14.58 12.06 5.72
C THR A 75 14.57 10.75 6.50
N ILE A 76 15.68 9.99 6.47
CA ILE A 76 15.83 8.72 7.18
C ILE A 76 15.76 8.96 8.69
N LEU A 77 16.54 9.88 9.25
CA LEU A 77 16.48 10.21 10.68
C LEU A 77 15.08 10.68 11.09
N GLY A 78 14.42 11.47 10.25
CA GLY A 78 13.05 11.94 10.49
C GLY A 78 12.05 10.79 10.61
N SER A 79 12.26 9.72 9.84
CA SER A 79 11.38 8.53 9.91
C SER A 79 11.46 7.81 11.26
N PHE A 80 12.62 7.83 11.93
CA PHE A 80 12.83 7.17 13.22
C PHE A 80 12.53 8.07 14.41
N PHE A 81 12.89 9.35 14.34
CA PHE A 81 12.93 10.23 15.53
C PHE A 81 11.94 11.39 15.48
N PHE A 82 11.58 11.92 14.31
CA PHE A 82 10.73 13.11 14.21
C PHE A 82 9.99 13.19 12.87
N LYS A 83 8.73 12.72 12.87
CA LYS A 83 7.89 12.62 11.66
C LYS A 83 7.79 13.92 10.84
N PRO A 84 7.72 15.13 11.41
CA PRO A 84 7.71 16.34 10.58
C PRO A 84 8.96 16.50 9.70
N MET A 85 10.14 16.10 10.20
CA MET A 85 11.38 16.12 9.41
C MET A 85 11.36 15.10 8.27
N LEU A 86 10.70 13.95 8.45
CA LEU A 86 10.47 13.00 7.36
C LEU A 86 9.74 13.68 6.19
N TYR A 87 8.62 14.35 6.46
CA TYR A 87 7.81 14.97 5.40
C TYR A 87 8.48 16.18 4.75
N LEU A 88 9.17 17.01 5.55
CA LEU A 88 9.99 18.10 5.01
C LEU A 88 11.11 17.56 4.10
N GLY A 89 11.80 16.50 4.53
CA GLY A 89 12.84 15.83 3.77
C GLY A 89 12.32 15.20 2.47
N MET A 90 11.15 14.54 2.51
CA MET A 90 10.49 14.01 1.31
C MET A 90 10.16 15.12 0.31
N GLY A 91 9.65 16.26 0.78
CA GLY A 91 9.43 17.45 -0.05
C GLY A 91 10.72 17.92 -0.71
N ALA A 92 11.79 18.08 0.06
CA ALA A 92 13.08 18.55 -0.44
C ALA A 92 13.73 17.58 -1.44
N LEU A 93 13.63 16.27 -1.21
CA LEU A 93 14.07 15.24 -2.16
C LEU A 93 13.27 15.33 -3.47
N SER A 94 11.95 15.52 -3.40
CA SER A 94 11.11 15.69 -4.58
C SER A 94 11.52 16.92 -5.39
N HIS A 95 11.90 18.02 -4.73
CA HIS A 95 12.43 19.22 -5.39
C HIS A 95 13.72 18.91 -6.15
N CYS A 96 14.70 18.28 -5.49
CA CYS A 96 15.99 17.95 -6.11
C CYS A 96 15.82 17.07 -7.34
N LEU A 97 14.93 16.07 -7.26
CA LEU A 97 14.61 15.18 -8.38
C LEU A 97 13.94 15.94 -9.53
N LEU A 98 13.01 16.85 -9.23
CA LEU A 98 12.31 17.63 -10.24
C LEU A 98 13.26 18.58 -10.98
N ASP A 99 14.21 19.17 -10.27
CA ASP A 99 15.20 20.07 -10.87
C ASP A 99 16.18 19.37 -11.83
N CYS A 100 16.32 18.04 -11.75
CA CYS A 100 17.04 17.28 -12.78
C CYS A 100 16.33 17.30 -14.16
N LEU A 101 15.08 17.73 -14.26
CA LEU A 101 14.39 17.95 -15.55
C LEU A 101 14.64 19.35 -16.13
N ASN A 102 15.25 20.27 -15.36
CA ASN A 102 15.55 21.60 -15.85
C ASN A 102 16.70 21.60 -16.86
N ILE A 103 16.75 22.64 -17.69
CA ILE A 103 17.83 22.86 -18.67
C ILE A 103 19.22 22.78 -18.03
N SER A 104 19.40 23.42 -16.86
CA SER A 104 20.69 23.45 -16.15
C SER A 104 21.01 22.19 -15.35
N GLY A 105 20.02 21.32 -15.07
CA GLY A 105 20.17 20.23 -14.11
C GLY A 105 20.51 20.69 -12.68
N VAL A 106 20.98 19.73 -11.87
CA VAL A 106 21.35 19.89 -10.44
C VAL A 106 22.58 19.05 -10.10
N ALA A 107 23.45 19.52 -9.20
CA ALA A 107 24.57 18.74 -8.65
C ALA A 107 24.11 17.73 -7.58
N LEU A 108 23.30 16.74 -8.00
CA LEU A 108 22.51 15.86 -7.12
C LEU A 108 23.32 15.09 -6.06
N LEU A 109 24.60 14.84 -6.33
CA LEU A 109 25.48 14.03 -5.49
C LEU A 109 26.65 14.84 -4.89
N LYS A 110 26.54 16.17 -4.80
CA LYS A 110 27.54 17.00 -4.11
C LYS A 110 27.49 16.68 -2.60
N PRO A 111 28.62 16.52 -1.88
CA PRO A 111 30.01 16.77 -2.27
C PRO A 111 30.76 15.55 -2.84
N VAL A 112 30.10 14.40 -3.05
CA VAL A 112 30.76 13.19 -3.57
C VAL A 112 31.18 13.35 -5.03
N THR A 113 30.42 14.09 -5.84
CA THR A 113 30.81 14.44 -7.21
C THR A 113 30.29 15.82 -7.61
N GLU A 114 31.05 16.50 -8.46
CA GLU A 114 30.69 17.80 -9.06
C GLU A 114 29.88 17.64 -10.36
N LYS A 115 29.52 16.40 -10.75
CA LYS A 115 28.73 16.15 -11.96
C LYS A 115 27.32 16.73 -11.83
N ILE A 116 26.87 17.36 -12.90
CA ILE A 116 25.49 17.84 -13.05
C ILE A 116 24.61 16.72 -13.58
N PHE A 117 23.52 16.43 -12.86
CA PHE A 117 22.54 15.42 -13.19
C PHE A 117 21.38 16.05 -13.96
N VAL A 118 21.04 15.41 -15.07
CA VAL A 118 19.91 15.73 -15.94
C VAL A 118 19.19 14.44 -16.30
N LEU A 119 17.87 14.39 -16.12
CA LEU A 119 17.05 13.20 -16.37
C LEU A 119 16.57 13.10 -17.82
N ALA A 120 16.58 14.20 -18.56
CA ALA A 120 16.02 14.28 -19.91
C ALA A 120 17.06 14.70 -20.96
N SER A 121 16.90 14.17 -22.18
CA SER A 121 17.65 14.64 -23.34
C SER A 121 17.39 16.13 -23.58
N GLN A 122 18.35 16.82 -24.20
CA GLN A 122 18.36 18.29 -24.29
C GLN A 122 17.06 18.91 -24.81
N ARG A 123 16.37 18.23 -25.74
CA ARG A 123 15.08 18.66 -26.32
C ARG A 123 13.88 18.61 -25.37
N TYR A 124 13.94 17.81 -24.30
CA TYR A 124 12.85 17.62 -23.35
C TYR A 124 13.10 18.29 -22.00
N ARG A 125 14.22 19.03 -21.87
CA ARG A 125 14.51 19.79 -20.66
C ARG A 125 13.59 21.00 -20.57
N ILE A 126 13.21 21.33 -19.34
CA ILE A 126 12.19 22.35 -19.07
C ILE A 126 12.88 23.64 -18.63
N GLY A 127 12.51 24.75 -19.28
CA GLY A 127 12.93 26.08 -18.86
C GLY A 127 12.02 26.62 -17.75
N THR A 128 12.59 27.38 -16.81
CA THR A 128 11.81 28.04 -15.76
C THR A 128 10.80 29.02 -16.37
N GLY A 129 9.53 28.94 -15.97
CA GLY A 129 8.45 29.79 -16.48
C GLY A 129 8.03 29.49 -17.93
N SER A 130 8.52 28.39 -18.50
CA SER A 130 8.18 27.99 -19.87
C SER A 130 6.78 27.39 -19.99
N ARG A 131 6.24 27.32 -21.21
CA ARG A 131 4.97 26.63 -21.50
C ARG A 131 5.01 25.15 -21.10
N GLN A 132 6.16 24.49 -21.26
CA GLN A 132 6.39 23.11 -20.86
C GLN A 132 6.24 22.94 -19.33
N GLU A 133 6.77 23.89 -18.55
CA GLU A 133 6.61 23.86 -17.09
C GLU A 133 5.14 23.98 -16.68
N PHE A 134 4.40 24.89 -17.32
CA PHE A 134 2.97 25.06 -17.05
C PHE A 134 2.18 23.78 -17.35
N ILE A 135 2.46 23.12 -18.49
CA ILE A 135 1.84 21.83 -18.84
C ILE A 135 2.17 20.76 -17.80
N LEU A 136 3.44 20.67 -17.37
CA LEU A 136 3.87 19.74 -16.34
C LEU A 136 3.13 20.00 -15.02
N MET A 137 3.04 21.25 -14.59
CA MET A 137 2.32 21.63 -13.36
C MET A 137 0.85 21.20 -13.41
N MET A 138 0.16 21.42 -14.54
CA MET A 138 -1.21 20.96 -14.72
C MET A 138 -1.34 19.44 -14.68
N ALA A 139 -0.41 18.72 -15.33
CA ALA A 139 -0.37 17.26 -15.29
C ALA A 139 -0.15 16.74 -13.87
N LEU A 140 0.76 17.35 -13.10
CA LEU A 140 0.99 17.02 -11.70
C LEU A 140 -0.23 17.33 -10.83
N GLY A 141 -0.96 18.41 -11.10
CA GLY A 141 -2.23 18.71 -10.45
C GLY A 141 -3.28 17.61 -10.69
N PHE A 142 -3.40 17.13 -11.94
CA PHE A 142 -4.30 16.02 -12.28
C PHE A 142 -3.87 14.70 -11.60
N VAL A 143 -2.57 14.42 -11.57
CA VAL A 143 -2.01 13.27 -10.85
C VAL A 143 -2.24 13.38 -9.35
N GLY A 144 -2.13 14.57 -8.75
CA GLY A 144 -2.45 14.80 -7.34
C GLY A 144 -3.93 14.56 -7.05
N TRP A 145 -4.82 15.06 -7.92
CA TRP A 145 -6.26 14.84 -7.79
C TRP A 145 -6.63 13.34 -7.88
N GLY A 146 -6.16 12.63 -8.90
CA GLY A 146 -6.38 11.18 -9.02
C GLY A 146 -5.64 10.38 -7.94
N GLY A 147 -4.47 10.86 -7.52
CA GLY A 147 -3.66 10.33 -6.45
C GLY A 147 -4.37 10.41 -5.09
N GLY A 148 -5.20 11.42 -4.84
CA GLY A 148 -6.04 11.48 -3.64
C GLY A 148 -7.06 10.33 -3.58
N TYR A 149 -7.68 9.99 -4.71
CA TYR A 149 -8.58 8.82 -4.79
C TYR A 149 -7.82 7.51 -4.56
N ILE A 150 -6.66 7.34 -5.21
CA ILE A 150 -5.80 6.16 -5.01
C ILE A 150 -5.29 6.09 -3.57
N GLY A 151 -4.93 7.23 -2.99
CA GLY A 151 -4.47 7.40 -1.62
C GLY A 151 -5.52 6.90 -0.62
N SER A 152 -6.79 7.29 -0.81
CA SER A 152 -7.92 6.83 0.01
C SER A 152 -8.11 5.30 0.00
N GLN A 153 -7.62 4.62 -1.04
CA GLN A 153 -7.62 3.16 -1.16
C GLN A 153 -6.32 2.52 -0.62
N GLY A 154 -5.51 3.26 0.12
CA GLY A 154 -4.22 2.82 0.67
C GLY A 154 -3.01 3.07 -0.23
N GLY A 155 -3.16 3.90 -1.27
CA GLY A 155 -2.07 4.35 -2.13
C GLY A 155 -1.50 3.30 -3.08
N ILE A 156 -0.47 3.67 -3.83
CA ILE A 156 0.23 2.78 -4.76
C ILE A 156 0.82 1.55 -4.07
N ARG A 157 1.21 1.68 -2.79
CA ARG A 157 1.74 0.57 -1.99
C ARG A 157 0.71 -0.55 -1.84
N THR A 158 -0.54 -0.21 -1.55
CA THR A 158 -1.61 -1.21 -1.42
C THR A 158 -1.95 -1.83 -2.77
N MET A 159 -1.97 -1.04 -3.85
CA MET A 159 -2.14 -1.56 -5.21
C MET A 159 -1.03 -2.53 -5.62
N LEU A 160 0.23 -2.20 -5.32
CA LEU A 160 1.38 -3.07 -5.59
C LEU A 160 1.30 -4.36 -4.77
N GLN A 161 0.95 -4.27 -3.49
CA GLN A 161 0.74 -5.46 -2.65
C GLN A 161 -0.42 -6.33 -3.15
N ALA A 162 -1.48 -5.71 -3.69
CA ALA A 162 -2.57 -6.42 -4.33
C ALA A 162 -2.12 -7.17 -5.58
N PHE A 163 -1.35 -6.51 -6.42
CA PHE A 163 -0.79 -7.10 -7.62
C PHE A 163 0.17 -8.26 -7.30
N MET A 164 1.03 -8.06 -6.29
CA MET A 164 2.00 -9.04 -5.80
C MET A 164 1.33 -10.22 -5.09
N GLY A 165 0.08 -10.07 -4.63
CA GLY A 165 -0.71 -11.12 -3.98
C GLY A 165 -0.31 -11.34 -2.52
N ASN A 166 -0.26 -10.26 -1.73
CA ASN A 166 -0.02 -10.37 -0.29
C ASN A 166 -1.21 -11.05 0.42
N TYR A 167 -0.94 -12.12 1.17
CA TYR A 167 -1.95 -12.87 1.94
C TYR A 167 -2.77 -11.99 2.87
N GLN A 168 -2.13 -11.09 3.64
CA GLN A 168 -2.86 -10.27 4.60
C GLN A 168 -3.92 -9.39 3.92
N MET A 169 -3.59 -8.88 2.73
CA MET A 169 -4.52 -8.06 1.97
C MET A 169 -5.66 -8.91 1.36
N ALA A 170 -5.41 -10.17 0.99
CA ALA A 170 -6.47 -11.11 0.60
C ALA A 170 -7.44 -11.36 1.78
N VAL A 171 -6.93 -11.51 3.01
CA VAL A 171 -7.75 -11.65 4.22
C VAL A 171 -8.53 -10.37 4.54
N ASP A 172 -7.91 -9.20 4.45
CA ASP A 172 -8.60 -7.93 4.71
C ASP A 172 -9.70 -7.66 3.69
N ARG A 173 -9.49 -8.01 2.42
CA ARG A 173 -10.52 -7.92 1.38
C ARG A 173 -11.63 -8.96 1.59
N TYR A 174 -11.30 -10.19 2.01
CA TYR A 174 -12.31 -11.19 2.39
C TYR A 174 -13.25 -10.66 3.48
N LYS A 175 -12.70 -10.05 4.53
CA LYS A 175 -13.51 -9.46 5.61
C LYS A 175 -14.46 -8.35 5.14
N ARG A 176 -14.08 -7.59 4.09
CA ARG A 176 -14.93 -6.53 3.51
C ARG A 176 -16.10 -7.08 2.69
N GLU A 177 -15.96 -8.26 2.11
CA GLU A 177 -17.01 -8.88 1.26
C GLU A 177 -18.10 -9.59 2.07
N GLY A 178 -17.88 -9.80 3.37
CA GLY A 178 -18.92 -10.29 4.30
C GLY A 178 -19.31 -11.75 4.05
N THR A 179 -20.52 -11.97 3.53
CA THR A 179 -21.12 -13.31 3.35
C THR A 179 -20.76 -13.99 2.04
N LYS A 180 -20.11 -13.28 1.11
CA LYS A 180 -19.78 -13.85 -0.21
C LYS A 180 -18.75 -14.97 -0.10
N GLN A 181 -18.96 -16.01 -0.90
CA GLN A 181 -17.98 -17.07 -1.05
C GLN A 181 -16.75 -16.52 -1.80
N CYS A 182 -15.59 -16.70 -1.19
CA CYS A 182 -14.32 -16.19 -1.69
C CYS A 182 -13.31 -17.33 -1.82
N TYR A 183 -12.44 -17.25 -2.81
CA TYR A 183 -11.34 -18.18 -3.01
C TYR A 183 -10.01 -17.43 -2.86
N PHE A 184 -9.04 -18.06 -2.20
CA PHE A 184 -7.66 -17.62 -2.27
C PHE A 184 -6.94 -18.40 -3.36
N GLU A 185 -6.41 -17.69 -4.34
CA GLU A 185 -5.65 -18.23 -5.47
C GLU A 185 -4.18 -17.85 -5.33
N GLY A 186 -3.28 -18.83 -5.42
CA GLY A 186 -1.84 -18.58 -5.39
C GLY A 186 -1.01 -19.75 -4.88
N LYS A 187 0.06 -19.45 -4.13
CA LYS A 187 1.05 -20.43 -3.67
C LYS A 187 0.96 -20.60 -2.16
N LEU A 188 0.69 -21.82 -1.75
CA LEU A 188 0.56 -22.26 -0.36
C LEU A 188 1.72 -23.18 -0.01
N ARG A 189 2.46 -22.86 1.06
CA ARG A 189 3.49 -23.72 1.64
C ARG A 189 2.88 -24.48 2.82
N LEU A 190 2.90 -25.81 2.76
CA LEU A 190 2.44 -26.67 3.84
C LEU A 190 3.52 -26.79 4.93
N ALA A 191 3.11 -27.26 6.13
CA ALA A 191 4.02 -27.46 7.25
C ALA A 191 5.16 -28.47 6.99
N ASP A 192 4.97 -29.39 6.04
CA ASP A 192 6.01 -30.33 5.56
C ASP A 192 7.03 -29.68 4.60
N GLY A 193 6.84 -28.41 4.24
CA GLY A 193 7.68 -27.66 3.31
C GLY A 193 7.24 -27.74 1.85
N ASN A 194 6.26 -28.59 1.50
CA ASN A 194 5.79 -28.71 0.13
C ASN A 194 5.00 -27.47 -0.30
N ILE A 195 5.26 -27.00 -1.52
CA ILE A 195 4.59 -25.84 -2.10
C ILE A 195 3.55 -26.31 -3.11
N LYS A 196 2.30 -25.92 -2.89
CA LYS A 196 1.18 -26.17 -3.81
C LYS A 196 0.72 -24.86 -4.42
N GLU A 197 0.39 -24.88 -5.71
CA GLU A 197 -0.24 -23.76 -6.41
C GLU A 197 -1.67 -24.16 -6.79
N GLY A 198 -2.63 -23.30 -6.45
CA GLY A 198 -4.05 -23.67 -6.55
C GLY A 198 -5.02 -22.58 -6.11
N SER A 199 -6.26 -23.01 -5.92
CA SER A 199 -7.39 -22.21 -5.47
C SER A 199 -8.05 -22.92 -4.29
N TRP A 200 -8.17 -22.23 -3.16
CA TRP A 200 -8.74 -22.76 -1.93
C TRP A 200 -9.95 -21.92 -1.52
N LEU A 201 -11.07 -22.57 -1.22
CA LEU A 201 -12.30 -21.90 -0.80
C LEU A 201 -12.14 -21.39 0.62
N VAL A 202 -12.37 -20.11 0.87
CA VAL A 202 -12.30 -19.52 2.21
C VAL A 202 -13.60 -19.81 2.95
N ILE A 203 -13.50 -20.62 4.00
CA ILE A 203 -14.65 -20.97 4.84
C ILE A 203 -14.92 -19.83 5.81
N GLY A 204 -13.89 -19.41 6.56
CA GLY A 204 -14.07 -18.40 7.60
C GLY A 204 -12.81 -18.09 8.38
N THR A 205 -12.92 -17.06 9.22
CA THR A 205 -11.89 -16.73 10.21
C THR A 205 -11.98 -17.64 11.44
N GLU A 206 -10.83 -17.91 12.05
CA GLU A 206 -10.68 -18.78 13.23
C GLU A 206 -10.17 -17.97 14.43
N GLY A 207 -10.81 -18.10 15.59
CA GLY A 207 -10.44 -17.36 16.80
C GLY A 207 -10.40 -15.82 16.69
N SER A 208 -9.68 -15.20 17.63
CA SER A 208 -9.45 -13.75 17.74
C SER A 208 -7.97 -13.50 18.02
N GLY A 209 -7.27 -12.80 17.12
CA GLY A 209 -5.83 -12.54 17.24
C GLY A 209 -5.32 -11.53 16.20
N PRO A 210 -4.08 -11.02 16.36
CA PRO A 210 -3.51 -9.97 15.51
C PRO A 210 -3.28 -10.42 14.06
N PHE A 211 -2.94 -11.69 13.84
CA PHE A 211 -2.91 -12.32 12.53
C PHE A 211 -4.17 -13.16 12.43
N THR A 212 -5.27 -12.61 11.90
CA THR A 212 -6.56 -13.30 11.89
C THR A 212 -6.44 -14.64 11.17
N PRO A 213 -6.44 -15.77 11.91
CA PRO A 213 -6.31 -17.08 11.31
C PRO A 213 -7.50 -17.36 10.38
N VAL A 214 -7.26 -18.09 9.29
CA VAL A 214 -8.27 -18.37 8.26
C VAL A 214 -8.27 -19.85 7.93
N ALA A 215 -9.46 -20.45 7.87
CA ALA A 215 -9.67 -21.79 7.36
C ALA A 215 -9.98 -21.75 5.86
N VAL A 216 -9.22 -22.52 5.09
CA VAL A 216 -9.44 -22.70 3.65
C VAL A 216 -9.68 -24.17 3.33
N TYR A 217 -10.58 -24.44 2.40
CA TYR A 217 -10.92 -25.79 1.95
C TYR A 217 -10.20 -26.11 0.64
N ASP A 218 -9.46 -27.22 0.63
CA ASP A 218 -8.83 -27.79 -0.55
C ASP A 218 -9.78 -28.81 -1.20
N SER A 219 -10.31 -28.44 -2.36
CA SER A 219 -11.24 -29.29 -3.13
C SER A 219 -10.57 -30.56 -3.70
N LYS A 220 -9.25 -30.57 -3.90
CA LYS A 220 -8.52 -31.72 -4.45
C LYS A 220 -8.30 -32.79 -3.39
N GLU A 221 -8.00 -32.38 -2.16
CA GLU A 221 -7.73 -33.29 -1.04
C GLU A 221 -8.93 -33.51 -0.14
N ASN A 222 -10.02 -32.76 -0.36
CA ASN A 222 -11.25 -32.81 0.44
C ASN A 222 -10.96 -32.61 1.94
N LYS A 223 -10.16 -31.59 2.25
CA LYS A 223 -9.67 -31.26 3.60
C LYS A 223 -9.68 -29.76 3.86
N ILE A 224 -9.87 -29.39 5.11
CA ILE A 224 -9.69 -28.03 5.60
C ILE A 224 -8.22 -27.85 6.01
N ILE A 225 -7.64 -26.73 5.59
CA ILE A 225 -6.30 -26.30 5.96
C ILE A 225 -6.44 -25.05 6.84
N HIS A 226 -5.85 -25.10 8.02
CA HIS A 226 -5.87 -24.03 9.00
C HIS A 226 -4.61 -23.17 8.88
N ILE A 227 -4.76 -21.87 8.62
CA ILE A 227 -3.63 -20.94 8.45
C ILE A 227 -3.59 -19.99 9.65
N PRO A 228 -2.44 -19.83 10.33
CA PRO A 228 -1.10 -20.30 9.94
C PRO A 228 -0.69 -21.70 10.46
N ASP A 229 -1.52 -22.37 11.27
CA ASP A 229 -1.15 -23.59 12.00
C ASP A 229 -0.58 -24.73 11.12
N GLN A 230 -1.14 -24.92 9.92
CA GLN A 230 -0.81 -26.05 9.03
C GLN A 230 -0.17 -25.62 7.71
N ALA A 231 -0.31 -24.35 7.34
CA ALA A 231 0.18 -23.82 6.07
C ALA A 231 0.32 -22.30 6.09
N GLU A 232 1.11 -21.78 5.16
CA GLU A 232 1.35 -20.35 4.97
C GLU A 232 1.26 -19.98 3.49
N PHE A 233 0.51 -18.92 3.18
CA PHE A 233 0.43 -18.40 1.81
C PHE A 233 1.67 -17.54 1.49
N LEU A 234 2.50 -18.02 0.57
CA LEU A 234 3.58 -17.23 -0.02
C LEU A 234 3.04 -16.16 -0.97
N LYS A 235 1.90 -16.45 -1.60
CA LYS A 235 1.15 -15.54 -2.46
C LYS A 235 -0.33 -15.92 -2.43
N ALA A 236 -1.21 -14.97 -2.16
CA ALA A 236 -2.64 -15.15 -2.26
C ALA A 236 -3.31 -13.94 -2.92
N LYS A 237 -4.14 -14.20 -3.92
CA LYS A 237 -5.09 -13.26 -4.49
C LYS A 237 -6.49 -13.74 -4.15
N ILE A 238 -7.35 -12.81 -3.75
CA ILE A 238 -8.76 -13.14 -3.50
C ILE A 238 -9.56 -13.06 -4.79
N LYS A 239 -10.35 -14.10 -5.03
CA LYS A 239 -11.39 -14.16 -6.06
C LYS A 239 -12.74 -14.28 -5.37
N VAL A 240 -13.54 -13.24 -5.50
CA VAL A 240 -14.89 -13.16 -4.93
C VAL A 240 -15.87 -13.74 -5.93
N THR A 241 -16.79 -14.58 -5.47
CA THR A 241 -17.86 -15.11 -6.31
C THR A 241 -19.17 -14.36 -6.07
N GLU A 242 -20.13 -14.52 -6.98
CA GLU A 242 -21.49 -13.96 -6.84
C GLU A 242 -22.36 -14.74 -5.84
N LYS A 243 -21.89 -15.88 -5.32
CA LYS A 243 -22.64 -16.72 -4.39
C LYS A 243 -22.39 -16.27 -2.95
N ASP A 244 -23.46 -16.14 -2.19
CA ASP A 244 -23.38 -15.97 -0.74
C ASP A 244 -23.38 -17.32 -0.02
N TRP A 245 -22.69 -17.37 1.12
CA TRP A 245 -22.76 -18.49 2.04
C TRP A 245 -24.17 -18.66 2.57
N ARG A 246 -24.76 -19.84 2.35
CA ARG A 246 -25.97 -20.25 3.05
C ARG A 246 -25.59 -20.66 4.47
N THR A 247 -26.21 -20.03 5.45
CA THR A 247 -25.93 -20.27 6.87
C THR A 247 -27.20 -20.70 7.60
N LEU A 248 -27.06 -21.67 8.49
CA LEU A 248 -28.15 -22.19 9.31
C LEU A 248 -27.68 -22.26 10.77
N LYS A 249 -28.48 -21.73 11.69
CA LYS A 249 -28.26 -21.88 13.13
C LYS A 249 -29.09 -23.06 13.63
N LEU A 250 -28.41 -24.06 14.18
CA LEU A 250 -29.04 -25.23 14.76
C LEU A 250 -29.41 -25.00 16.23
N SER A 251 -30.64 -25.38 16.60
CA SER A 251 -31.13 -25.31 17.99
C SER A 251 -30.51 -26.38 18.91
N GLY A 252 -29.93 -27.43 18.34
CA GLY A 252 -29.31 -28.54 19.05
C GLY A 252 -28.51 -29.44 18.10
N PRO A 253 -27.89 -30.51 18.63
CA PRO A 253 -27.17 -31.49 17.82
C PRO A 253 -28.06 -32.07 16.73
N SER A 254 -27.57 -32.07 15.48
CA SER A 254 -28.29 -32.62 14.33
C SER A 254 -27.37 -33.53 13.54
N GLN A 255 -27.90 -34.62 13.00
CA GLN A 255 -27.16 -35.51 12.13
C GLN A 255 -27.33 -35.09 10.67
N LEU A 256 -26.23 -35.03 9.94
CA LEU A 256 -26.22 -34.78 8.50
C LEU A 256 -26.61 -36.05 7.75
N THR A 257 -27.71 -36.00 7.01
CA THR A 257 -28.23 -37.14 6.25
C THR A 257 -27.98 -37.03 4.75
N LYS A 258 -27.68 -35.82 4.26
CA LYS A 258 -27.34 -35.57 2.86
C LYS A 258 -26.47 -34.33 2.73
N GLY A 259 -25.40 -34.42 1.92
CA GLY A 259 -24.50 -33.31 1.59
C GLY A 259 -23.29 -33.16 2.52
N SER A 260 -22.62 -32.02 2.41
CA SER A 260 -21.46 -31.65 3.24
C SER A 260 -21.67 -30.27 3.85
N VAL A 261 -21.30 -30.10 5.10
CA VAL A 261 -21.42 -28.80 5.80
C VAL A 261 -20.12 -28.43 6.49
N TYR A 262 -19.85 -27.14 6.54
CA TYR A 262 -18.77 -26.54 7.31
C TYR A 262 -19.35 -25.99 8.62
N PHE A 263 -18.80 -26.37 9.75
CA PHE A 263 -19.29 -25.91 11.04
C PHE A 263 -18.12 -25.59 11.97
N LYS A 264 -18.35 -24.71 12.94
CA LYS A 264 -17.29 -24.21 13.82
C LYS A 264 -17.58 -24.58 15.28
N PRO A 265 -17.23 -25.79 15.73
CA PRO A 265 -17.33 -26.15 17.13
C PRO A 265 -16.22 -25.43 17.92
N GLY A 266 -16.57 -24.31 18.56
CA GLY A 266 -15.61 -23.47 19.26
C GLY A 266 -14.81 -22.57 18.31
N ASN A 267 -13.49 -22.76 18.22
CA ASN A 267 -12.59 -21.82 17.53
C ASN A 267 -12.08 -22.28 16.16
N LYS A 268 -12.22 -23.55 15.78
CA LYS A 268 -11.75 -24.11 14.50
C LYS A 268 -12.90 -24.59 13.61
N TRP A 269 -12.76 -24.42 12.31
CA TRP A 269 -13.72 -24.90 11.30
C TRP A 269 -13.49 -26.37 10.99
N LEU A 270 -14.57 -27.15 10.94
CA LEU A 270 -14.57 -28.55 10.56
C LEU A 270 -15.52 -28.76 9.38
N ILE A 271 -15.27 -29.80 8.60
CA ILE A 271 -16.17 -30.29 7.55
C ILE A 271 -16.85 -31.55 8.09
N ALA A 272 -18.18 -31.60 8.03
CA ALA A 272 -18.97 -32.78 8.33
C ALA A 272 -19.51 -33.42 7.06
N LYS A 273 -19.47 -34.76 7.02
CA LYS A 273 -20.01 -35.60 5.94
C LYS A 273 -21.28 -36.32 6.39
N GLU A 274 -21.94 -36.98 5.44
CA GLU A 274 -23.14 -37.77 5.70
C GLU A 274 -22.90 -38.80 6.82
N GLY A 275 -23.80 -38.84 7.80
CA GLY A 275 -23.73 -39.65 9.01
C GLY A 275 -23.16 -38.93 10.23
N GLU A 276 -22.44 -37.82 10.06
CA GLU A 276 -21.80 -37.10 11.16
C GLU A 276 -22.76 -36.11 11.86
N HIS A 277 -22.42 -35.77 13.10
CA HIS A 277 -23.20 -34.84 13.92
C HIS A 277 -22.61 -33.43 13.86
N VAL A 278 -23.50 -32.45 13.74
CA VAL A 278 -23.17 -31.02 13.68
C VAL A 278 -24.02 -30.24 14.66
N PHE A 279 -23.48 -29.11 15.12
CA PHE A 279 -24.17 -28.23 16.07
C PHE A 279 -23.71 -26.78 15.88
N GLY A 280 -24.52 -25.84 16.37
CA GLY A 280 -24.23 -24.41 16.28
C GLY A 280 -24.50 -23.85 14.89
N PHE A 281 -23.58 -23.02 14.39
CA PHE A 281 -23.69 -22.42 13.06
C PHE A 281 -23.05 -23.32 12.02
N VAL A 282 -23.82 -23.64 10.98
CA VAL A 282 -23.36 -24.43 9.83
C VAL A 282 -23.45 -23.58 8.56
N GLN A 283 -22.41 -23.66 7.74
CA GLN A 283 -22.34 -23.12 6.38
C GLN A 283 -22.34 -24.29 5.41
N TYR A 284 -23.01 -24.16 4.26
CA TYR A 284 -23.12 -25.27 3.34
C TYR A 284 -23.23 -24.82 1.88
N GLU A 285 -22.86 -25.74 0.99
CA GLU A 285 -23.03 -25.59 -0.44
C GLU A 285 -24.09 -26.57 -0.96
N GLY A 286 -24.97 -26.09 -1.83
CA GLY A 286 -26.04 -26.92 -2.42
C GLY A 286 -27.19 -27.23 -1.45
N ASP A 287 -27.74 -28.44 -1.59
CA ASP A 287 -28.87 -28.92 -0.79
C ASP A 287 -28.39 -29.86 0.31
N ILE A 288 -28.86 -29.62 1.53
CA ILE A 288 -28.53 -30.43 2.71
C ILE A 288 -29.80 -30.91 3.41
N THR A 289 -29.69 -32.07 4.06
CA THR A 289 -30.77 -32.59 4.91
C THR A 289 -30.21 -32.90 6.29
N LEU A 290 -30.74 -32.22 7.31
CA LEU A 290 -30.37 -32.40 8.71
C LEU A 290 -31.55 -33.03 9.48
N LYS A 291 -31.27 -34.02 10.31
CA LYS A 291 -32.23 -34.58 11.26
C LYS A 291 -31.84 -34.19 12.69
N PRO A 292 -32.75 -33.67 13.52
CA PRO A 292 -32.48 -33.47 14.93
C PRO A 292 -32.03 -34.78 15.56
N SER A 293 -30.90 -34.75 16.27
CA SER A 293 -30.39 -35.92 17.00
C SER A 293 -30.85 -35.81 18.45
N THR A 294 -31.36 -36.90 19.02
CA THR A 294 -31.80 -36.99 20.42
C THR A 294 -30.68 -37.41 21.37
N LEU A 295 -29.43 -37.04 21.04
CA LEU A 295 -28.28 -37.22 21.95
C LEU A 295 -28.42 -36.35 23.20
#